data_AF-A0A1I2Y4W2-F1
#
_entry.id   AF-A0A1I2Y4W2-F1
#
_cell.length_a   1.000
_cell.length_b   1.000
_cell.length_c   1.000
_cell.angle_alpha   90.00
_cell.angle_beta   90.00
_cell.angle_gamma   90.00
#
_symmetry.space_group_name_H-M   'P 1'
#
loop_
_entity.id
_entity.type
_entity.pdbx_description
1 polymer ?
#
loop_
_entity_poly.entity_id
_entity_poly.type
_entity_poly.pdbx_seq_one_letter_code
_entity_poly.pdbx_strand_id
1 'polypeptide(L)'
;MLMEPSRQIELHDLVQSEADRARFELRNQELFPENIALTSDVPSARRVVDRFNAYWLTVEPLASALVTGCAWGSGDHAALWTQAVRAVASTVDGPRSGNTYLLAIQEYPVQALVYAAALGAMARKNYTSLKAVTVDPTVRYNRDRNSVISYMAPHYVESFKIAANLLAVTTNGAKVEDSAVADWFQRGGMRHTPISDHLHDLLAPLLKDLVPDQEDYSDLFDETEVLLGALAVDAYLQAQKESRYVGRQWYGRFTWRYRHSDRPLHHRIQAEFEAQGSNWPPLKAGLFDGSAERAAAALDEYCDRGDRVVESLW
;
A
#
# COMPACT_ATOMS: atom_id res chain seq x y z
N MET A 1 -8.27 5.35 -31.33
CA MET A 1 -7.64 6.67 -31.11
C MET A 1 -6.18 6.39 -30.77
N LEU A 2 -5.27 6.55 -31.73
CA LEU A 2 -3.83 6.38 -31.47
C LEU A 2 -3.37 7.54 -30.56
N MET A 3 -2.61 7.25 -29.51
CA MET A 3 -2.07 8.29 -28.61
C MET A 3 -1.19 9.26 -29.40
N GLU A 4 -1.44 10.55 -29.29
CA GLU A 4 -0.62 11.61 -29.89
C GLU A 4 0.77 11.62 -29.19
N PRO A 5 1.90 11.56 -29.92
CA PRO A 5 3.24 11.54 -29.32
C PRO A 5 3.55 12.71 -28.39
N SER A 6 2.99 13.91 -28.65
CA SER A 6 3.14 15.07 -27.78
C SER A 6 2.54 14.83 -26.38
N ARG A 7 1.40 14.15 -26.29
CA ARG A 7 0.76 13.82 -25.01
C ARG A 7 1.54 12.79 -24.21
N GLN A 8 2.31 11.92 -24.87
CA GLN A 8 3.20 10.98 -24.20
C GLN A 8 4.37 11.69 -23.52
N ILE A 9 4.92 12.72 -24.17
CA ILE A 9 5.99 13.56 -23.61
C ILE A 9 5.43 14.36 -22.42
N GLU A 10 4.28 15.00 -22.58
CA GLU A 10 3.63 15.75 -21.49
C GLU A 10 3.35 14.88 -20.27
N LEU A 11 2.84 13.65 -20.46
CA LEU A 11 2.63 12.69 -19.38
C LEU A 11 3.95 12.31 -18.69
N HIS A 12 5.00 12.05 -19.48
CA HIS A 12 6.31 11.72 -18.96
C HIS A 12 6.86 12.85 -18.09
N ASP A 13 6.84 14.09 -18.59
CA ASP A 13 7.34 15.27 -17.88
C ASP A 13 6.54 15.54 -16.60
N LEU A 14 5.21 15.39 -16.66
CA LEU A 14 4.34 15.54 -15.49
C LEU A 14 4.68 14.51 -14.40
N VAL A 15 4.73 13.24 -14.75
CA VAL A 15 4.96 12.15 -13.79
C VAL A 15 6.38 12.24 -13.20
N GLN A 16 7.37 12.54 -14.03
CA GLN A 16 8.75 12.68 -13.59
C GLN A 16 8.92 13.90 -12.67
N SER A 17 8.34 15.06 -13.02
CA SER A 17 8.42 16.26 -12.20
C SER A 17 7.74 16.10 -10.85
N GLU A 18 6.56 15.47 -10.80
CA GLU A 18 5.87 15.18 -9.54
C GLU A 18 6.62 14.13 -8.69
N ALA A 19 7.24 13.13 -9.32
CA ALA A 19 8.07 12.16 -8.61
C ALA A 19 9.33 12.80 -7.99
N ASP A 20 9.98 13.71 -8.73
CA ASP A 20 11.15 14.43 -8.23
C ASP A 20 10.77 15.43 -7.13
N ARG A 21 9.64 16.14 -7.27
CA ARG A 21 9.10 17.02 -6.22
C ARG A 21 8.81 16.25 -4.95
N ALA A 22 8.04 15.16 -5.04
CA ALA A 22 7.69 14.34 -3.87
C ALA A 22 8.94 13.79 -3.18
N ARG A 23 9.91 13.27 -3.95
CA ARG A 23 11.19 12.78 -3.42
C ARG A 23 11.99 13.88 -2.71
N PHE A 24 12.02 15.09 -3.26
CA PHE A 24 12.70 16.24 -2.68
C PHE A 24 12.05 16.66 -1.36
N GLU A 25 10.73 16.84 -1.35
CA GLU A 25 9.98 17.27 -0.17
C GLU A 25 10.04 16.24 0.97
N LEU A 26 9.93 14.94 0.67
CA LEU A 26 10.00 13.87 1.69
C LEU A 26 11.35 13.82 2.42
N ARG A 27 12.40 14.40 1.85
CA ARG A 27 13.74 14.52 2.46
C ARG A 27 13.98 15.86 3.15
N ASN A 28 13.01 16.78 3.09
CA ASN A 28 13.11 18.07 3.73
C ASN A 28 12.88 17.94 5.24
N GLN A 29 13.93 18.14 6.03
CA GLN A 29 13.87 18.04 7.50
C GLN A 29 13.10 19.18 8.18
N GLU A 30 12.81 20.29 7.48
CA GLU A 30 11.93 21.34 7.98
C GLU A 30 10.46 20.90 7.92
N LEU A 31 10.07 20.25 6.82
CA LEU A 31 8.72 19.66 6.67
C LEU A 31 8.58 18.39 7.50
N PHE A 32 9.66 17.60 7.56
CA PHE A 32 9.66 16.28 8.13
C PHE A 32 10.76 16.10 9.20
N PRO A 33 10.74 16.86 10.31
CA PRO A 33 11.77 16.78 11.32
C PRO A 33 11.89 15.37 11.92
N GLU A 34 13.12 14.94 12.13
CA GLU A 34 13.47 13.59 12.63
C GLU A 34 13.66 13.57 14.15
N ASN A 35 13.93 14.74 14.76
CA ASN A 35 14.22 14.89 16.19
C ASN A 35 13.00 15.42 16.96
N ILE A 36 11.85 14.77 16.80
CA ILE A 36 10.63 15.09 17.54
C ILE A 36 10.46 14.12 18.71
N ALA A 37 10.23 14.66 19.91
CA ALA A 37 9.83 13.86 21.06
C ALA A 37 8.37 13.42 20.90
N LEU A 38 8.17 12.13 20.65
CA LEU A 38 6.87 11.48 20.62
C LEU A 38 6.80 10.42 21.72
N THR A 39 5.71 10.46 22.47
CA THR A 39 5.38 9.61 23.61
C THR A 39 4.01 8.97 23.43
N SER A 40 3.62 8.07 24.33
CA SER A 40 2.29 7.45 24.32
C SER A 40 1.26 8.37 24.99
N ASP A 41 0.93 9.47 24.32
CA ASP A 41 -0.05 10.47 24.78
C ASP A 41 -0.87 11.08 23.63
N VAL A 42 -1.94 11.82 23.98
CA VAL A 42 -2.85 12.44 23.01
C VAL A 42 -2.12 13.46 22.10
N PRO A 43 -1.29 14.41 22.62
CA PRO A 43 -0.58 15.36 21.75
C PRO A 43 0.34 14.68 20.73
N SER A 44 1.08 13.64 21.14
CA SER A 44 1.94 12.88 20.24
C SER A 44 1.13 12.12 19.21
N ALA A 45 -0.02 11.53 19.60
CA ALA A 45 -0.92 10.87 18.66
C ALA A 45 -1.39 11.83 17.56
N ARG A 46 -1.78 13.07 17.92
CA ARG A 46 -2.15 14.11 16.95
C ARG A 46 -1.00 14.50 16.04
N ARG A 47 0.19 14.74 16.59
CA ARG A 47 1.39 15.05 15.78
C ARG A 47 1.71 13.97 14.77
N VAL A 48 1.48 12.70 15.11
CA VAL A 48 1.68 11.64 14.12
C VAL A 48 0.59 11.64 13.06
N VAL A 49 -0.68 11.87 13.41
CA VAL A 49 -1.75 12.05 12.40
C VAL A 49 -1.41 13.21 11.45
N ASP A 50 -0.94 14.35 11.97
CA ASP A 50 -0.49 15.48 11.17
C ASP A 50 0.66 15.07 10.22
N ARG A 51 1.58 14.23 10.70
CA ARG A 51 2.68 13.69 9.90
C ARG A 51 2.19 12.76 8.78
N PHE A 52 1.21 11.90 9.03
CA PHE A 52 0.56 11.09 7.98
C PHE A 52 -0.11 11.97 6.92
N ASN A 53 -0.86 12.99 7.35
CA ASN A 53 -1.51 13.92 6.43
C ASN A 53 -0.50 14.70 5.60
N ALA A 54 0.59 15.20 6.21
CA ALA A 54 1.66 15.88 5.49
C ALA A 54 2.34 14.95 4.48
N TYR A 55 2.61 13.70 4.85
CA TYR A 55 3.13 12.70 3.92
C TYR A 55 2.21 12.44 2.74
N TRP A 56 0.90 12.30 2.99
CA TRP A 56 -0.07 12.14 1.91
C TRP A 56 -0.08 13.35 0.98
N LEU A 57 -0.19 14.57 1.52
CA LEU A 57 -0.20 15.80 0.72
C LEU A 57 1.04 15.95 -0.18
N THR A 58 2.20 15.48 0.29
CA THR A 58 3.42 15.49 -0.52
C THR A 58 3.33 14.54 -1.73
N VAL A 59 2.74 13.35 -1.57
CA VAL A 59 2.67 12.33 -2.65
C VAL A 59 1.37 12.34 -3.45
N GLU A 60 0.32 13.02 -2.98
CA GLU A 60 -1.01 13.00 -3.56
C GLU A 60 -1.04 13.42 -5.04
N PRO A 61 -0.36 14.50 -5.49
CA PRO A 61 -0.38 14.87 -6.90
C PRO A 61 0.17 13.77 -7.83
N LEU A 62 1.24 13.10 -7.39
CA LEU A 62 1.79 11.94 -8.10
C LEU A 62 0.83 10.75 -8.04
N ALA A 63 0.22 10.49 -6.88
CA ALA A 63 -0.75 9.41 -6.70
C ALA A 63 -1.96 9.59 -7.65
N SER A 64 -2.49 10.80 -7.75
CA SER A 64 -3.58 11.17 -8.66
C SER A 64 -3.20 10.93 -10.13
N ALA A 65 -1.99 11.31 -10.54
CA ALA A 65 -1.48 10.99 -11.88
C ALA A 65 -1.35 9.48 -12.12
N LEU A 66 -0.85 8.74 -11.13
CA LEU A 66 -0.66 7.29 -11.23
C LEU A 66 -1.99 6.51 -11.22
N VAL A 67 -3.02 6.94 -10.51
CA VAL A 67 -4.36 6.28 -10.54
C VAL A 67 -4.86 6.22 -11.98
N THR A 68 -4.91 7.35 -12.66
CA THR A 68 -5.38 7.43 -14.06
C THR A 68 -4.39 6.78 -15.02
N GLY A 69 -3.09 7.04 -14.82
CA GLY A 69 -2.02 6.50 -15.66
C GLY A 69 -1.93 4.98 -15.62
N CYS A 70 -2.08 4.35 -14.46
CA CYS A 70 -2.05 2.90 -14.31
C CYS A 70 -3.34 2.23 -14.80
N ALA A 71 -4.49 2.91 -14.69
CA ALA A 71 -5.76 2.42 -15.23
C ALA A 71 -5.72 2.29 -16.76
N TRP A 72 -5.16 3.28 -17.46
CA TRP A 72 -5.27 3.40 -18.92
C TRP A 72 -3.94 3.24 -19.68
N GLY A 73 -2.81 3.24 -19.00
CA GLY A 73 -1.49 3.18 -19.62
C GLY A 73 -1.23 1.86 -20.34
N SER A 74 -0.56 1.94 -21.50
CA SER A 74 0.02 0.76 -22.18
C SER A 74 1.29 0.27 -21.49
N GLY A 75 1.80 -0.88 -21.94
CA GLY A 75 3.08 -1.43 -21.48
C GLY A 75 4.28 -0.49 -21.69
N ASP A 76 4.20 0.44 -22.64
CA ASP A 76 5.27 1.43 -22.90
C ASP A 76 5.50 2.37 -21.71
N HIS A 77 4.48 2.58 -20.87
CA HIS A 77 4.58 3.41 -19.68
C HIS A 77 5.12 2.67 -18.45
N ALA A 78 5.29 1.34 -18.50
CA ALA A 78 5.72 0.55 -17.35
C ALA A 78 7.05 1.04 -16.74
N ALA A 79 7.99 1.46 -17.60
CA ALA A 79 9.26 2.02 -17.16
C ALA A 79 9.10 3.35 -16.40
N LEU A 80 8.19 4.22 -16.86
CA LEU A 80 7.87 5.49 -16.21
C LEU A 80 7.25 5.27 -14.84
N TRP A 81 6.25 4.39 -14.74
CA TRP A 81 5.61 4.04 -13.46
C TRP A 81 6.62 3.47 -12.45
N THR A 82 7.47 2.56 -12.93
CA THR A 82 8.54 1.96 -12.11
C THR A 82 9.49 3.03 -11.57
N GLN A 83 9.88 4.00 -12.39
CA GLN A 83 10.79 5.08 -12.00
C GLN A 83 10.13 6.03 -11.00
N ALA A 84 8.88 6.42 -11.22
CA ALA A 84 8.13 7.29 -10.33
C ALA A 84 8.00 6.70 -8.92
N VAL A 85 7.58 5.43 -8.81
CA VAL A 85 7.50 4.75 -7.51
C VAL A 85 8.88 4.61 -6.88
N ARG A 86 9.90 4.26 -7.67
CA ARG A 86 11.28 4.14 -7.17
C ARG A 86 11.83 5.46 -6.64
N ALA A 87 11.47 6.60 -7.22
CA ALA A 87 11.88 7.91 -6.75
C ALA A 87 11.40 8.16 -5.31
N VAL A 88 10.11 7.95 -5.04
CA VAL A 88 9.53 8.08 -3.70
C VAL A 88 10.08 7.00 -2.76
N ALA A 89 10.18 5.76 -3.24
CA ALA A 89 10.67 4.64 -2.44
C ALA A 89 12.15 4.74 -2.07
N SER A 90 12.92 5.56 -2.80
CA SER A 90 14.30 5.90 -2.44
C SER A 90 14.42 6.78 -1.19
N THR A 91 13.31 7.20 -0.57
CA THR A 91 13.31 7.97 0.69
C THR A 91 13.20 7.08 1.94
N VAL A 92 12.91 5.78 1.77
CA VAL A 92 12.76 4.78 2.86
C VAL A 92 14.11 4.32 3.44
N ASP A 93 15.23 4.81 2.91
CA ASP A 93 16.58 4.59 3.44
C ASP A 93 16.98 5.57 4.56
N GLY A 94 16.00 6.31 5.10
CA GLY A 94 16.15 7.26 6.21
C GLY A 94 16.64 6.66 7.55
N PRO A 95 16.54 7.44 8.65
CA PRO A 95 17.07 7.05 9.96
C PRO A 95 16.68 5.63 10.35
N ARG A 96 17.64 4.87 10.87
CA ARG A 96 17.45 3.48 11.31
C ARG A 96 17.38 3.32 12.83
N SER A 97 17.55 4.44 13.53
CA SER A 97 17.51 4.55 14.97
C SER A 97 16.88 5.89 15.33
N GLY A 98 16.38 6.01 16.56
CA GLY A 98 15.69 7.21 17.02
C GLY A 98 14.26 6.90 17.44
N ASN A 99 13.36 7.86 17.21
CA ASN A 99 11.98 7.75 17.67
C ASN A 99 11.23 6.62 16.92
N THR A 100 10.78 5.60 17.65
CA THR A 100 10.14 4.41 17.08
C THR A 100 8.83 4.71 16.33
N TYR A 101 8.11 5.78 16.69
CA TYR A 101 6.93 6.24 15.94
C TYR A 101 7.32 6.72 14.55
N LEU A 102 8.36 7.57 14.44
CA LEU A 102 8.83 8.09 13.15
C LEU A 102 9.37 6.96 12.26
N LEU A 103 10.11 6.01 12.87
CA LEU A 103 10.62 4.84 12.17
C LEU A 103 9.49 3.94 11.62
N ALA A 104 8.37 3.84 12.34
CA ALA A 104 7.25 3.00 11.95
C ALA A 104 6.43 3.58 10.78
N ILE A 105 6.44 4.91 10.60
CA ILE A 105 5.58 5.60 9.62
C ILE A 105 6.35 6.07 8.38
N GLN A 106 7.67 5.95 8.36
CA GLN A 106 8.51 6.44 7.25
C GLN A 106 8.21 5.77 5.89
N GLU A 107 7.62 4.57 5.90
CA GLU A 107 7.24 3.86 4.68
C GLU A 107 5.84 4.26 4.16
N TYR A 108 5.07 4.99 4.96
CA TYR A 108 3.71 5.39 4.61
C TYR A 108 3.58 6.15 3.28
N PRO A 109 4.45 7.12 2.93
CA PRO A 109 4.33 7.83 1.64
C PRO A 109 4.35 6.88 0.44
N VAL A 110 5.22 5.87 0.49
CA VAL A 110 5.37 4.86 -0.56
C VAL A 110 4.16 3.94 -0.56
N GLN A 111 3.69 3.54 0.62
CA GLN A 111 2.53 2.68 0.76
C GLN A 111 1.26 3.35 0.19
N ALA A 112 0.98 4.59 0.56
CA ALA A 112 -0.16 5.33 0.03
C ALA A 112 -0.09 5.49 -1.50
N LEU A 113 1.11 5.80 -2.02
CA LEU A 113 1.35 5.93 -3.46
C LEU A 113 1.13 4.61 -4.22
N VAL A 114 1.68 3.51 -3.71
CA VAL A 114 1.54 2.19 -4.36
C VAL A 114 0.09 1.70 -4.28
N TYR A 115 -0.62 1.93 -3.17
CA TYR A 115 -2.04 1.60 -3.07
C TYR A 115 -2.87 2.37 -4.09
N ALA A 116 -2.66 3.69 -4.22
CA ALA A 116 -3.36 4.51 -5.21
C ALA A 116 -3.13 3.99 -6.64
N ALA A 117 -1.86 3.76 -7.01
CA ALA A 117 -1.50 3.27 -8.33
C ALA A 117 -2.04 1.85 -8.60
N ALA A 118 -1.98 0.96 -7.59
CA ALA A 118 -2.48 -0.41 -7.68
C ALA A 118 -4.00 -0.45 -7.84
N LEU A 119 -4.76 0.39 -7.12
CA LEU A 119 -6.20 0.52 -7.29
C LEU A 119 -6.56 1.00 -8.70
N GLY A 120 -5.85 1.99 -9.23
CA GLY A 120 -6.02 2.43 -10.61
C GLY A 120 -5.79 1.30 -11.62
N ALA A 121 -4.69 0.54 -11.45
CA ALA A 121 -4.40 -0.62 -12.28
C ALA A 121 -5.50 -1.70 -12.17
N MET A 122 -5.92 -2.04 -10.95
CA MET A 122 -6.90 -3.09 -10.70
C MET A 122 -8.30 -2.73 -11.20
N ALA A 123 -8.69 -1.45 -11.13
CA ALA A 123 -9.96 -0.96 -11.67
C ALA A 123 -10.14 -1.26 -13.17
N ARG A 124 -9.03 -1.45 -13.91
CA ARG A 124 -9.01 -1.83 -15.33
C ARG A 124 -8.31 -3.16 -15.60
N LYS A 125 -8.01 -3.95 -14.57
CA LYS A 125 -7.25 -5.22 -14.67
C LYS A 125 -5.94 -5.07 -15.46
N ASN A 126 -5.29 -3.91 -15.33
CA ASN A 126 -4.03 -3.60 -15.99
C ASN A 126 -2.85 -4.17 -15.18
N TYR A 127 -2.69 -5.48 -15.23
CA TYR A 127 -1.68 -6.19 -14.44
C TYR A 127 -0.24 -5.82 -14.82
N THR A 128 0.00 -5.31 -16.03
CA THR A 128 1.30 -4.76 -16.45
C THR A 128 1.64 -3.50 -15.65
N SER A 129 0.69 -2.56 -15.52
CA SER A 129 0.86 -1.39 -14.66
C SER A 129 0.96 -1.79 -13.19
N LEU A 130 0.17 -2.77 -12.73
CA LEU A 130 0.25 -3.28 -11.37
C LEU A 130 1.65 -3.80 -11.05
N LYS A 131 2.24 -4.61 -11.93
CA LYS A 131 3.62 -5.11 -11.78
C LYS A 131 4.63 -3.96 -11.73
N ALA A 132 4.48 -2.98 -12.61
CA ALA A 132 5.37 -1.82 -12.71
C ALA A 132 5.40 -0.95 -11.44
N VAL A 133 4.31 -0.89 -10.68
CA VAL A 133 4.23 -0.08 -9.44
C VAL A 133 4.45 -0.87 -8.16
N THR A 134 4.47 -2.21 -8.22
CA THR A 134 4.56 -3.07 -7.02
C THR A 134 5.83 -3.93 -6.99
N VAL A 135 6.13 -4.66 -8.08
CA VAL A 135 7.18 -5.68 -8.13
C VAL A 135 8.47 -5.11 -8.73
N ASP A 136 8.38 -4.34 -9.81
CA ASP A 136 9.54 -3.78 -10.52
C ASP A 136 10.31 -2.64 -9.81
N PRO A 137 9.67 -1.79 -8.98
CA PRO A 137 10.40 -0.79 -8.23
C PRO A 137 11.15 -1.44 -7.07
N THR A 138 12.48 -1.41 -7.10
CA THR A 138 13.32 -1.96 -6.02
C THR A 138 13.83 -0.88 -5.08
N VAL A 139 13.83 -1.16 -3.78
CA VAL A 139 14.37 -0.31 -2.72
C VAL A 139 15.56 -0.99 -2.05
N ARG A 140 16.55 -0.18 -1.65
CA ARG A 140 17.71 -0.66 -0.89
C ARG A 140 17.41 -0.62 0.61
N TYR A 141 17.52 -1.76 1.29
CA TYR A 141 17.37 -1.87 2.75
C TYR A 141 18.43 -2.82 3.30
N ASN A 142 19.14 -2.42 4.35
CA ASN A 142 20.18 -3.22 5.01
C ASN A 142 21.15 -3.95 4.05
N ARG A 143 21.54 -3.26 2.95
CA ARG A 143 22.44 -3.69 1.84
C ARG A 143 21.79 -4.48 0.71
N ASP A 144 20.59 -5.02 0.90
CA ASP A 144 19.87 -5.76 -0.12
C ASP A 144 18.97 -4.85 -0.97
N ARG A 145 18.71 -5.25 -2.22
CA ARG A 145 17.67 -4.64 -3.06
C ARG A 145 16.49 -5.60 -3.14
N ASN A 146 15.32 -5.15 -2.71
CA ASN A 146 14.08 -5.91 -2.79
C ASN A 146 13.00 -5.07 -3.47
N SER A 147 12.00 -5.73 -4.06
CA SER A 147 10.81 -5.07 -4.57
C SER A 147 10.12 -4.28 -3.48
N VAL A 148 9.57 -3.12 -3.83
CA VAL A 148 8.92 -2.19 -2.88
C VAL A 148 7.79 -2.88 -2.11
N ILE A 149 7.08 -3.82 -2.76
CA ILE A 149 6.02 -4.62 -2.14
C ILE A 149 6.46 -5.40 -0.89
N SER A 150 7.75 -5.75 -0.77
CA SER A 150 8.28 -6.46 0.39
C SER A 150 8.50 -5.60 1.64
N TYR A 151 8.45 -4.27 1.50
CA TYR A 151 8.68 -3.31 2.59
C TYR A 151 7.42 -2.71 3.18
N MET A 152 6.31 -2.80 2.47
CA MET A 152 5.05 -2.21 2.90
C MET A 152 4.23 -3.25 3.64
N ALA A 153 3.35 -2.79 4.52
CA ALA A 153 2.21 -3.59 4.92
C ALA A 153 1.11 -2.70 5.51
N PRO A 154 -0.16 -2.99 5.22
CA PRO A 154 -1.29 -2.30 5.84
C PRO A 154 -1.47 -2.64 7.33
N HIS A 155 -0.73 -3.63 7.83
CA HIS A 155 -0.79 -4.04 9.22
C HIS A 155 0.15 -3.26 10.15
N TYR A 156 -0.16 -3.37 11.43
CA TYR A 156 0.10 -2.43 12.50
C TYR A 156 1.38 -2.71 13.32
N VAL A 157 1.94 -1.68 13.96
CA VAL A 157 3.00 -1.78 15.01
C VAL A 157 2.41 -1.37 16.36
N GLU A 158 2.50 -2.21 17.40
CA GLU A 158 1.88 -2.02 18.74
C GLU A 158 2.13 -0.65 19.40
N SER A 159 3.18 0.05 18.99
CA SER A 159 3.50 1.38 19.47
C SER A 159 2.52 2.47 18.99
N PHE A 160 1.75 2.25 17.91
CA PHE A 160 1.05 3.30 17.16
C PHE A 160 -0.50 3.26 17.25
N LYS A 161 -1.09 2.42 18.11
CA LYS A 161 -2.52 2.00 18.00
C LYS A 161 -3.47 3.17 17.94
N ILE A 162 -3.29 4.06 18.90
CA ILE A 162 -4.19 5.16 19.14
C ILE A 162 -4.15 6.11 17.96
N ALA A 163 -2.96 6.42 17.47
CA ALA A 163 -2.79 7.36 16.38
C ALA A 163 -3.19 6.76 15.02
N ALA A 164 -3.02 5.46 14.80
CA ALA A 164 -3.60 4.78 13.64
C ALA A 164 -5.14 4.85 13.65
N ASN A 165 -5.76 4.61 14.80
CA ASN A 165 -7.21 4.70 14.96
C ASN A 165 -7.72 6.14 14.82
N LEU A 166 -7.02 7.10 15.41
CA LEU A 166 -7.33 8.51 15.25
C LEU A 166 -7.23 8.92 13.78
N LEU A 167 -6.18 8.50 13.07
CA LEU A 167 -6.02 8.73 11.63
C LEU A 167 -7.23 8.17 10.87
N ALA A 168 -7.56 6.89 11.07
CA ALA A 168 -8.69 6.24 10.39
C ALA A 168 -10.03 6.93 10.64
N VAL A 169 -10.33 7.32 11.89
CA VAL A 169 -11.58 8.02 12.22
C VAL A 169 -11.63 9.42 11.60
N THR A 170 -10.51 10.14 11.64
CA THR A 170 -10.43 11.53 11.16
C THR A 170 -10.25 11.66 9.65
N THR A 171 -10.01 10.55 8.92
CA THR A 171 -9.74 10.55 7.47
C THR A 171 -10.84 11.26 6.67
N ASN A 172 -12.10 11.00 7.02
CA ASN A 172 -13.27 11.62 6.38
C ASN A 172 -13.72 12.92 7.07
N GLY A 173 -12.81 13.61 7.77
CA GLY A 173 -13.06 14.90 8.41
C GLY A 173 -13.82 14.82 9.73
N ALA A 174 -14.02 13.63 10.31
CA ALA A 174 -14.61 13.51 11.64
C ALA A 174 -13.72 14.20 12.68
N LYS A 175 -14.34 14.93 13.62
CA LYS A 175 -13.64 15.56 14.74
C LYS A 175 -13.75 14.68 15.97
N VAL A 176 -12.61 14.39 16.60
CA VAL A 176 -12.53 13.59 17.83
C VAL A 176 -11.90 14.46 18.91
N GLU A 177 -12.61 14.64 20.01
CA GLU A 177 -12.15 15.41 21.18
C GLU A 177 -11.01 14.69 21.92
N ASP A 178 -10.12 15.46 22.56
CA ASP A 178 -8.97 14.92 23.31
C ASP A 178 -9.38 13.94 24.41
N SER A 179 -10.51 14.20 25.07
CA SER A 179 -11.05 13.31 26.10
C SER A 179 -11.42 11.94 25.55
N ALA A 180 -11.98 11.87 24.34
CA ALA A 180 -12.32 10.61 23.69
C ALA A 180 -11.05 9.84 23.28
N VAL A 181 -10.03 10.54 22.78
CA VAL A 181 -8.73 9.92 22.47
C VAL A 181 -8.05 9.42 23.76
N ALA A 182 -8.15 10.18 24.86
CA ALA A 182 -7.63 9.79 26.17
C ALA A 182 -8.33 8.52 26.70
N ASP A 183 -9.64 8.39 26.49
CA ASP A 183 -10.41 7.20 26.88
C ASP A 183 -9.93 5.94 26.13
N TRP A 184 -9.49 6.05 24.88
CA TRP A 184 -8.96 4.91 24.11
C TRP A 184 -7.68 4.33 24.72
N PHE A 185 -6.84 5.15 25.36
CA PHE A 185 -5.67 4.67 26.10
C PHE A 185 -6.07 3.82 27.34
N GLN A 186 -7.31 3.94 27.83
CA GLN A 186 -7.79 3.27 29.05
C GLN A 186 -8.72 2.08 28.78
N ARG A 187 -9.63 2.21 27.82
CA ARG A 187 -10.80 1.33 27.68
C ARG A 187 -10.73 0.36 26.49
N GLY A 188 -9.84 0.59 25.53
CA GLY A 188 -9.88 -0.14 24.26
C GLY A 188 -11.15 0.18 23.44
N GLY A 189 -11.39 -0.57 22.36
CA GLY A 189 -12.48 -0.29 21.39
C GLY A 189 -11.97 0.39 20.12
N MET A 190 -11.07 -0.30 19.42
CA MET A 190 -10.35 0.22 18.25
C MET A 190 -10.74 -0.57 16.99
N ARG A 191 -10.61 0.08 15.84
CA ARG A 191 -10.73 -0.56 14.52
C ARG A 191 -9.75 -1.72 14.42
N HIS A 192 -10.20 -2.76 13.73
CA HIS A 192 -9.45 -3.98 13.48
C HIS A 192 -8.21 -3.73 12.61
N THR A 193 -8.35 -2.92 11.56
CA THR A 193 -7.29 -2.64 10.58
C THR A 193 -7.24 -1.14 10.25
N PRO A 194 -6.85 -0.28 11.20
CA PRO A 194 -7.01 1.16 11.08
C PRO A 194 -6.24 1.78 9.89
N ILE A 195 -5.05 1.28 9.56
CA ILE A 195 -4.29 1.80 8.41
C ILE A 195 -4.92 1.39 7.08
N SER A 196 -5.41 0.15 6.97
CA SER A 196 -6.18 -0.31 5.80
C SER A 196 -7.48 0.50 5.64
N ASP A 197 -8.22 0.73 6.73
CA ASP A 197 -9.43 1.56 6.75
C ASP A 197 -9.12 3.01 6.34
N HIS A 198 -8.01 3.58 6.83
CA HIS A 198 -7.54 4.89 6.44
C HIS A 198 -7.24 4.95 4.93
N LEU A 199 -6.46 4.00 4.39
CA LEU A 199 -6.13 3.97 2.96
C LEU A 199 -7.37 3.82 2.08
N HIS A 200 -8.33 3.01 2.51
CA HIS A 200 -9.62 2.88 1.83
C HIS A 200 -10.36 4.22 1.76
N ASP A 201 -10.54 4.87 2.90
CA ASP A 201 -11.30 6.12 2.97
C ASP A 201 -10.55 7.29 2.28
N LEU A 202 -9.22 7.31 2.40
CA LEU A 202 -8.35 8.32 1.78
C LEU A 202 -8.36 8.28 0.26
N LEU A 203 -8.40 7.07 -0.33
CA LEU A 203 -8.23 6.87 -1.77
C LEU A 203 -9.57 6.82 -2.52
N ALA A 204 -10.69 6.60 -1.84
CA ALA A 204 -12.02 6.56 -2.46
C ALA A 204 -12.32 7.80 -3.35
N PRO A 205 -12.00 9.04 -2.95
CA PRO A 205 -12.25 10.21 -3.80
C PRO A 205 -11.46 10.19 -5.12
N LEU A 206 -10.23 9.67 -5.13
CA LEU A 206 -9.39 9.59 -6.34
C LEU A 206 -9.91 8.54 -7.34
N LEU A 207 -10.63 7.54 -6.85
CA LEU A 207 -11.11 6.42 -7.67
C LEU A 207 -12.55 6.61 -8.15
N LYS A 208 -13.25 7.66 -7.70
CA LYS A 208 -14.67 7.89 -7.96
C LYS A 208 -15.04 7.92 -9.45
N ASP A 209 -14.15 8.43 -10.31
CA ASP A 209 -14.39 8.49 -11.76
C ASP A 209 -14.18 7.12 -12.44
N LEU A 210 -13.41 6.22 -11.82
CA LEU A 210 -13.17 4.86 -12.31
C LEU A 210 -14.20 3.86 -11.78
N VAL A 211 -14.57 3.99 -10.49
CA VAL A 211 -15.51 3.13 -9.77
C VAL A 211 -16.44 4.03 -8.94
N PRO A 212 -17.58 4.47 -9.52
CA PRO A 212 -18.47 5.43 -8.85
C PRO A 212 -19.27 4.84 -7.68
N ASP A 213 -19.54 3.52 -7.73
CA ASP A 213 -20.27 2.83 -6.69
C ASP A 213 -19.36 2.49 -5.50
N GLN A 214 -19.86 2.72 -4.29
CA GLN A 214 -19.07 2.59 -3.06
C GLN A 214 -18.84 1.12 -2.65
N GLU A 215 -19.79 0.24 -2.95
CA GLU A 215 -19.66 -1.20 -2.69
C GLU A 215 -18.68 -1.81 -3.69
N ASP A 216 -18.81 -1.48 -4.97
CA ASP A 216 -17.84 -1.87 -6.01
C ASP A 216 -16.41 -1.37 -5.68
N TYR A 217 -16.27 -0.14 -5.17
CA TYR A 217 -14.98 0.37 -4.72
C TYR A 217 -14.43 -0.44 -3.52
N SER A 218 -15.31 -0.79 -2.58
CA SER A 218 -14.94 -1.58 -1.42
C SER A 218 -14.49 -2.99 -1.83
N ASP A 219 -15.14 -3.61 -2.82
CA ASP A 219 -14.75 -4.90 -3.40
C ASP A 219 -13.41 -4.79 -4.15
N LEU A 220 -13.24 -3.78 -4.99
CA LEU A 220 -11.98 -3.50 -5.68
C LEU A 220 -10.81 -3.32 -4.69
N PHE A 221 -11.03 -2.58 -3.62
CA PHE A 221 -10.00 -2.32 -2.61
C PHE A 221 -9.55 -3.61 -1.94
N ASP A 222 -10.50 -4.43 -1.49
CA ASP A 222 -10.20 -5.68 -0.80
C ASP A 222 -9.53 -6.70 -1.75
N GLU A 223 -9.97 -6.79 -3.01
CA GLU A 223 -9.32 -7.62 -4.04
C GLU A 223 -7.88 -7.17 -4.31
N THR A 224 -7.67 -5.84 -4.37
CA THR A 224 -6.34 -5.25 -4.53
C THR A 224 -5.45 -5.59 -3.34
N GLU A 225 -5.94 -5.45 -2.10
CA GLU A 225 -5.17 -5.78 -0.89
C GLU A 225 -4.74 -7.25 -0.86
N VAL A 226 -5.62 -8.18 -1.24
CA VAL A 226 -5.30 -9.61 -1.29
C VAL A 226 -4.21 -9.88 -2.32
N LEU A 227 -4.33 -9.32 -3.54
CA LEU A 227 -3.32 -9.54 -4.57
C LEU A 227 -1.97 -8.91 -4.19
N LEU A 228 -1.97 -7.70 -3.62
CA LEU A 228 -0.76 -7.08 -3.08
C LEU A 228 -0.12 -7.94 -1.98
N GLY A 229 -0.93 -8.53 -1.11
CA GLY A 229 -0.46 -9.44 -0.06
C GLY A 229 0.17 -10.71 -0.60
N ALA A 230 -0.44 -11.34 -1.60
CA ALA A 230 0.14 -12.49 -2.29
C ALA A 230 1.48 -12.13 -2.96
N LEU A 231 1.59 -10.94 -3.59
CA LEU A 231 2.85 -10.46 -4.17
C LEU A 231 3.92 -10.17 -3.11
N ALA A 232 3.52 -9.65 -1.94
CA ALA A 232 4.42 -9.47 -0.80
C ALA A 232 4.95 -10.81 -0.27
N VAL A 233 4.09 -11.84 -0.22
CA VAL A 233 4.48 -13.21 0.16
C VAL A 233 5.42 -13.83 -0.88
N ASP A 234 5.17 -13.68 -2.17
CA ASP A 234 6.11 -14.14 -3.19
C ASP A 234 7.49 -13.50 -3.02
N ALA A 235 7.54 -12.17 -2.85
CA ALA A 235 8.79 -11.45 -2.61
C ALA A 235 9.50 -11.94 -1.33
N TYR A 236 8.74 -12.22 -0.27
CA TYR A 236 9.25 -12.84 0.95
C TYR A 236 9.87 -14.22 0.71
N LEU A 237 9.16 -15.12 0.03
CA LEU A 237 9.63 -16.46 -0.26
C LEU A 237 10.90 -16.45 -1.12
N GLN A 238 11.00 -15.55 -2.10
CA GLN A 238 12.22 -15.43 -2.91
C GLN A 238 13.40 -14.90 -2.09
N ALA A 239 13.18 -13.90 -1.24
CA ALA A 239 14.22 -13.38 -0.37
C ALA A 239 14.71 -14.41 0.65
N GLN A 240 13.82 -15.25 1.20
CA GLN A 240 14.21 -16.34 2.08
C GLN A 240 15.14 -17.36 1.43
N LYS A 241 14.92 -17.70 0.14
CA LYS A 241 15.81 -18.58 -0.62
C LYS A 241 17.24 -18.03 -0.71
N GLU A 242 17.37 -16.71 -0.67
CA GLU A 242 18.64 -15.99 -0.68
C GLU A 242 19.15 -15.64 0.73
N SER A 243 18.55 -16.22 1.78
CA SER A 243 18.88 -15.94 3.19
C SER A 243 18.72 -14.47 3.60
N ARG A 244 17.84 -13.73 2.90
CA ARG A 244 17.52 -12.33 3.20
C ARG A 244 16.30 -12.26 4.12
N TYR A 245 16.37 -11.38 5.11
CA TYR A 245 15.27 -11.11 6.03
C TYR A 245 14.47 -9.91 5.55
N VAL A 246 13.45 -10.19 4.75
CA VAL A 246 12.38 -9.25 4.41
C VAL A 246 11.05 -9.86 4.80
N GLY A 247 9.96 -9.12 4.63
CA GLY A 247 8.62 -9.61 4.87
C GLY A 247 7.99 -9.04 6.13
N ARG A 248 6.79 -8.53 5.93
CA ARG A 248 5.86 -8.06 6.94
C ARG A 248 4.60 -8.92 6.85
N GLN A 249 3.80 -9.04 7.91
CA GLN A 249 2.50 -9.69 7.75
C GLN A 249 1.62 -8.78 6.90
N TRP A 250 0.83 -9.33 5.98
CA TRP A 250 -0.01 -8.52 5.11
C TRP A 250 -1.45 -8.92 5.29
N TYR A 251 -2.19 -8.13 6.06
CA TYR A 251 -3.62 -8.27 6.22
C TYR A 251 -4.27 -6.91 6.35
N GLY A 252 -5.48 -6.79 5.79
CA GLY A 252 -6.24 -5.55 5.75
C GLY A 252 -7.70 -5.80 6.07
N ARG A 253 -8.55 -4.86 5.69
CA ARG A 253 -9.97 -4.83 6.09
C ARG A 253 -10.77 -6.03 5.60
N PHE A 254 -10.33 -6.65 4.50
CA PHE A 254 -10.93 -7.87 3.97
C PHE A 254 -10.99 -9.01 5.00
N THR A 255 -10.02 -9.09 5.92
CA THR A 255 -9.96 -10.19 6.90
C THR A 255 -11.15 -10.21 7.85
N TRP A 256 -11.61 -9.05 8.34
CA TRP A 256 -12.81 -8.99 9.18
C TRP A 256 -14.09 -8.77 8.38
N ARG A 257 -14.04 -8.18 7.18
CA ARG A 257 -15.22 -8.01 6.32
C ARG A 257 -15.75 -9.36 5.82
N TYR A 258 -14.86 -10.29 5.53
CA TYR A 258 -15.20 -11.62 5.01
C TYR A 258 -15.10 -12.74 6.06
N ARG A 259 -14.91 -12.43 7.35
CA ARG A 259 -14.70 -13.43 8.42
C ARG A 259 -15.83 -14.45 8.61
N HIS A 260 -17.05 -14.09 8.19
CA HIS A 260 -18.22 -14.96 8.25
C HIS A 260 -18.64 -15.48 6.87
N SER A 261 -17.80 -15.26 5.85
CA SER A 261 -18.05 -15.81 4.52
C SER A 261 -17.63 -17.27 4.49
N ASP A 262 -18.49 -18.13 3.93
CA ASP A 262 -18.15 -19.54 3.68
C ASP A 262 -16.93 -19.69 2.74
N ARG A 263 -16.62 -18.63 1.97
CA ARG A 263 -15.46 -18.59 1.09
C ARG A 263 -14.76 -17.23 1.19
N PRO A 264 -13.81 -17.07 2.12
CA PRO A 264 -13.03 -15.85 2.30
C PRO A 264 -12.39 -15.37 1.00
N LEU A 265 -12.18 -14.05 0.88
CA LEU A 265 -11.71 -13.43 -0.37
C LEU A 265 -10.36 -13.98 -0.86
N HIS A 266 -9.41 -14.23 0.05
CA HIS A 266 -8.11 -14.80 -0.32
C HIS A 266 -8.22 -16.19 -0.97
N HIS A 267 -9.13 -17.04 -0.50
CA HIS A 267 -9.43 -18.33 -1.15
C HIS A 267 -10.20 -18.21 -2.46
N ARG A 268 -10.97 -17.12 -2.67
CA ARG A 268 -11.60 -16.86 -3.97
C ARG A 268 -10.54 -16.56 -5.03
N ILE A 269 -9.55 -15.74 -4.70
CA ILE A 269 -8.44 -15.42 -5.61
C ILE A 269 -7.53 -16.65 -5.84
N GLN A 270 -7.24 -17.44 -4.80
CA GLN A 270 -6.51 -18.71 -4.97
C GLN A 270 -7.23 -19.65 -5.95
N ALA A 271 -8.53 -19.84 -5.79
CA ALA A 271 -9.28 -20.71 -6.68
C ALA A 271 -9.47 -20.14 -8.10
N GLU A 272 -9.49 -18.81 -8.26
CA GLU A 272 -9.42 -18.19 -9.57
C GLU A 272 -8.11 -18.59 -10.29
N PHE A 273 -6.98 -18.52 -9.58
CA PHE A 273 -5.70 -18.98 -10.08
C PHE A 273 -5.72 -20.49 -10.42
N GLU A 274 -6.23 -21.35 -9.54
CA GLU A 274 -6.32 -22.79 -9.78
C GLU A 274 -7.16 -23.12 -11.02
N ALA A 275 -8.27 -22.41 -11.23
CA ALA A 275 -9.15 -22.61 -12.38
C ALA A 275 -8.50 -22.18 -13.70
N GLN A 276 -7.67 -21.14 -13.69
CA GLN A 276 -7.05 -20.58 -14.90
C GLN A 276 -5.65 -21.12 -15.17
N GLY A 277 -4.93 -21.59 -14.14
CA GLY A 277 -3.56 -22.06 -14.20
C GLY A 277 -2.62 -21.04 -14.84
N SER A 278 -1.81 -21.48 -15.81
CA SER A 278 -0.89 -20.62 -16.56
C SER A 278 -1.58 -19.55 -17.43
N ASN A 279 -2.91 -19.64 -17.60
CA ASN A 279 -3.68 -18.63 -18.31
C ASN A 279 -4.11 -17.45 -17.43
N TRP A 280 -3.89 -17.52 -16.11
CA TRP A 280 -4.28 -16.48 -15.17
C TRP A 280 -3.66 -15.11 -15.55
N PRO A 281 -4.46 -14.06 -15.78
CA PRO A 281 -3.98 -12.78 -16.30
C PRO A 281 -2.82 -12.14 -15.51
N PRO A 282 -2.79 -12.18 -14.16
CA PRO A 282 -1.62 -11.75 -13.40
C PRO A 282 -0.31 -12.41 -13.85
N LEU A 283 -0.31 -13.73 -14.04
CA LEU A 283 0.87 -14.46 -14.50
C LEU A 283 1.29 -14.07 -15.92
N LYS A 284 0.33 -13.92 -16.83
CA LYS A 284 0.60 -13.48 -18.21
C LYS A 284 1.23 -12.09 -18.29
N ALA A 285 0.93 -11.23 -17.32
CA ALA A 285 1.55 -9.90 -17.19
C ALA A 285 2.93 -9.94 -16.49
N GLY A 286 3.41 -11.12 -16.08
CA GLY A 286 4.70 -11.32 -15.44
C GLY A 286 4.70 -11.11 -13.92
N LEU A 287 3.53 -11.01 -13.27
CA LEU A 287 3.46 -11.11 -11.81
C LEU A 287 3.89 -12.51 -11.37
N PHE A 288 4.45 -12.64 -10.17
CA PHE A 288 5.12 -13.86 -9.71
C PHE A 288 6.21 -14.36 -10.69
N ASP A 289 6.79 -13.43 -11.46
CA ASP A 289 7.76 -13.70 -12.54
C ASP A 289 7.20 -14.62 -13.64
N GLY A 290 5.88 -14.62 -13.82
CA GLY A 290 5.17 -15.49 -14.75
C GLY A 290 5.18 -16.98 -14.37
N SER A 291 5.66 -17.32 -13.16
CA SER A 291 5.77 -18.70 -12.71
C SER A 291 4.52 -19.14 -11.94
N ALA A 292 3.80 -20.12 -12.48
CA ALA A 292 2.65 -20.74 -11.81
C ALA A 292 3.05 -21.38 -10.47
N GLU A 293 4.26 -21.95 -10.36
CA GLU A 293 4.77 -22.52 -9.12
C GLU A 293 5.01 -21.45 -8.05
N ARG A 294 5.54 -20.28 -8.42
CA ARG A 294 5.69 -19.15 -7.50
C ARG A 294 4.33 -18.60 -7.06
N ALA A 295 3.39 -18.46 -7.99
CA ALA A 295 2.04 -18.01 -7.69
C ALA A 295 1.33 -18.96 -6.72
N ALA A 296 1.38 -20.27 -6.97
CA ALA A 296 0.80 -21.28 -6.10
C ALA A 296 1.38 -21.20 -4.68
N ALA A 297 2.71 -21.26 -4.55
CA ALA A 297 3.37 -21.21 -3.25
C ALA A 297 3.07 -19.91 -2.47
N ALA A 298 2.99 -18.77 -3.17
CA ALA A 298 2.67 -17.50 -2.56
C ALA A 298 1.21 -17.39 -2.12
N LEU A 299 0.27 -17.89 -2.94
CA LEU A 299 -1.16 -17.90 -2.62
C LEU A 299 -1.45 -18.85 -1.46
N ASP A 300 -0.84 -20.04 -1.43
CA ASP A 300 -1.00 -21.00 -0.33
C ASP A 300 -0.54 -20.40 0.99
N GLU A 301 0.70 -19.90 1.05
CA GLU A 301 1.24 -19.26 2.26
C GLU A 301 0.46 -17.99 2.64
N TYR A 302 -0.06 -17.24 1.66
CA TYR A 302 -0.89 -16.07 1.94
C TYR A 302 -2.25 -16.44 2.53
N CYS A 303 -2.90 -17.48 2.01
CA CYS A 303 -4.16 -17.97 2.55
C CYS A 303 -3.99 -18.49 3.98
N ASP A 304 -2.96 -19.30 4.24
CA ASP A 304 -2.64 -19.79 5.59
C ASP A 304 -2.37 -18.65 6.58
N ARG A 305 -1.78 -17.54 6.13
CA ARG A 305 -1.62 -16.32 6.96
C ARG A 305 -2.96 -15.63 7.19
N GLY A 306 -3.78 -15.51 6.15
CA GLY A 306 -5.12 -14.92 6.21
C GLY A 306 -6.02 -15.64 7.22
N ASP A 307 -6.08 -16.96 7.15
CA ASP A 307 -6.89 -17.79 8.04
C ASP A 307 -6.43 -17.66 9.49
N ARG A 308 -5.11 -17.73 9.74
CA ARG A 308 -4.56 -17.50 11.08
C ARG A 308 -4.92 -16.12 11.63
N VAL A 309 -4.90 -15.08 10.80
CA VAL A 309 -5.32 -13.73 11.23
C VAL A 309 -6.80 -13.73 11.58
N VAL A 310 -7.65 -14.39 10.78
CA VAL A 310 -9.09 -14.47 11.03
C VAL A 310 -9.38 -15.23 12.33
N GLU A 311 -8.76 -16.38 12.55
CA GLU A 311 -8.96 -17.23 13.73
C GLU A 311 -8.39 -16.64 15.03
N SER A 312 -7.27 -15.91 14.93
CA SER A 312 -6.56 -15.41 16.13
C SER A 312 -7.00 -14.02 16.58
N LEU A 313 -7.54 -13.19 15.67
CA LEU A 313 -7.91 -11.81 15.97
C LEU A 313 -9.42 -11.56 16.05
N TRP A 314 -10.25 -12.35 15.35
CA TRP A 314 -11.70 -12.10 15.22
C TRP A 314 -12.55 -13.23 15.81
#